data_AF-A0A8T6XC49-F1
#
_entry.id   AF-A0A8T6XC49-F1
#
_cell.length_a   1.000
_cell.length_b   1.000
_cell.length_c   1.000
_cell.angle_alpha   90.00
_cell.angle_beta   90.00
_cell.angle_gamma   90.00
#
_symmetry.space_group_name_H-M   'P 1'
#
loop_
_entity.id
_entity.type
_entity.pdbx_description
1 polymer ?
#
loop_
_entity_poly.entity_id
_entity_poly.type
_entity_poly.pdbx_seq_one_letter_code
_entity_poly.pdbx_strand_id
1 'polypeptide(L)'
;MYKSSVSRTQVEDVEMEGAKDVTIQWLLRKDHGVPNFEMRRFTVKKGGHTPYHQHDFEHEIYVMSGQGVLKYEGEDHPLHP
;
A
#
# COMPACT_ATOMS: atom_id res chain seq x y z
N MET A 1 -15.76 8.24 -14.70
CA MET A 1 -15.78 6.91 -14.03
C MET A 1 -14.41 6.29 -14.21
N TYR A 2 -13.75 5.88 -13.12
CA TYR A 2 -12.45 5.21 -13.20
C TYR A 2 -12.63 3.71 -12.96
N LYS A 3 -11.92 2.89 -13.73
CA LYS A 3 -11.95 1.44 -13.61
C LYS A 3 -10.53 0.91 -13.65
N SER A 4 -10.19 0.04 -12.71
CA SER A 4 -8.94 -0.70 -12.69
C SER A 4 -9.22 -2.19 -12.44
N SER A 5 -8.22 -3.05 -12.66
CA SER A 5 -8.34 -4.49 -12.47
C SER A 5 -7.05 -5.04 -11.92
N VAL A 6 -7.10 -5.58 -10.69
CA VAL A 6 -5.94 -6.15 -9.99
C VAL A 6 -5.22 -7.23 -10.81
N SER A 7 -5.95 -8.03 -11.61
CA SER A 7 -5.36 -9.08 -12.44
C SER A 7 -4.64 -8.57 -13.68
N ARG A 8 -4.82 -7.29 -14.04
CA ARG A 8 -4.20 -6.65 -15.22
C ARG A 8 -3.21 -5.54 -14.85
N THR A 9 -3.17 -5.12 -13.59
CA THR A 9 -2.22 -4.13 -13.10
C THR A 9 -0.89 -4.80 -12.80
N GLN A 10 0.21 -4.23 -13.30
CA GLN A 10 1.56 -4.71 -13.04
C GLN A 10 1.86 -4.72 -11.55
N VAL A 11 2.60 -5.76 -11.13
CA VAL A 11 3.18 -5.85 -9.78
C VAL A 11 4.61 -5.34 -9.88
N GLU A 12 4.93 -4.37 -9.05
CA GLU A 12 6.24 -3.76 -8.93
C GLU A 12 6.75 -3.99 -7.50
N ASP A 13 8.06 -4.08 -7.31
CA ASP A 13 8.65 -4.04 -5.97
C ASP A 13 8.58 -2.61 -5.43
N VAL A 14 8.41 -2.46 -4.11
CA VAL A 14 8.49 -1.14 -3.47
C VAL A 14 9.96 -0.72 -3.40
N GLU A 15 10.37 0.17 -4.30
CA GLU A 15 11.72 0.75 -4.33
C GLU A 15 11.83 1.93 -3.35
N MET A 16 11.91 1.61 -2.06
CA MET A 16 12.15 2.57 -0.98
C MET A 16 13.23 2.02 -0.06
N GLU A 17 14.21 2.86 0.31
CA GLU A 17 15.26 2.45 1.25
C GLU A 17 14.64 1.96 2.58
N GLY A 18 15.03 0.76 3.02
CA GLY A 18 14.47 0.11 4.20
C GLY A 18 13.18 -0.67 3.96
N ALA A 19 12.61 -0.67 2.75
CA ALA A 19 11.53 -1.58 2.40
C ALA A 19 12.09 -2.98 2.11
N LYS A 20 11.37 -4.02 2.53
CA LYS A 20 11.74 -5.42 2.33
C LYS A 20 10.51 -6.26 2.03
N ASP A 21 10.58 -7.07 0.97
CA ASP A 21 9.55 -8.05 0.61
C ASP A 21 8.12 -7.47 0.52
N VAL A 22 8.01 -6.23 0.02
CA VAL A 22 6.75 -5.54 -0.25
C VAL A 22 6.62 -5.26 -1.74
N THR A 23 5.48 -5.62 -2.32
CA THR A 23 5.12 -5.23 -3.68
C THR A 23 3.96 -4.26 -3.71
N ILE A 24 3.88 -3.48 -4.79
CA ILE A 24 2.85 -2.49 -5.05
C ILE A 24 2.21 -2.73 -6.42
N GLN A 25 0.90 -2.49 -6.49
CA GLN A 25 0.16 -2.36 -7.74
C GLN A 25 -0.55 -1.00 -7.74
N TRP A 26 -0.22 -0.15 -8.70
CA TRP A 26 -0.83 1.18 -8.88
C TRP A 26 -2.19 1.04 -9.58
N LEU A 27 -3.28 0.94 -8.82
CA LEU A 27 -4.62 0.69 -9.37
C LEU A 27 -5.22 1.94 -10.00
N LEU A 28 -5.21 3.06 -9.27
CA LEU A 28 -5.70 4.37 -9.70
C LEU A 28 -4.64 5.40 -9.35
N ARG A 29 -4.22 6.21 -10.32
CA ARG A 29 -3.17 7.22 -10.15
C ARG A 29 -3.43 8.36 -11.14
N LYS A 30 -2.71 9.46 -11.00
CA LYS A 30 -2.82 10.65 -11.84
C LYS A 30 -2.72 10.37 -13.35
N ASP A 31 -1.87 9.44 -13.77
CA ASP A 31 -1.73 8.99 -15.16
C ASP A 31 -2.95 8.20 -15.68
N HIS A 32 -3.80 7.69 -14.80
CA HIS A 32 -5.12 7.14 -15.12
C HIS A 32 -6.22 8.22 -15.19
N GLY A 33 -5.87 9.51 -15.04
CA GLY A 33 -6.79 10.64 -15.03
C GLY A 33 -7.51 10.88 -13.70
N VAL A 34 -7.02 10.29 -12.60
CA VAL A 34 -7.59 10.40 -11.24
C VAL A 34 -6.90 11.56 -10.50
N PRO A 35 -7.58 12.71 -10.28
CA PRO A 35 -6.88 13.92 -9.86
C PRO A 35 -6.68 14.05 -8.35
N ASN A 36 -7.47 13.33 -7.54
CA ASN A 36 -7.63 13.63 -6.11
C ASN A 36 -7.01 12.59 -5.18
N PHE A 37 -6.83 11.36 -5.63
CA PHE A 37 -6.32 10.27 -4.79
C PHE A 37 -5.59 9.22 -5.63
N GLU A 38 -4.78 8.42 -4.95
CA GLU A 38 -4.12 7.26 -5.53
C GLU A 38 -4.59 5.99 -4.80
N MET A 39 -5.12 5.03 -5.55
CA MET A 39 -5.47 3.72 -5.02
C MET A 39 -4.37 2.74 -5.38
N ARG A 40 -3.84 2.07 -4.37
CA ARG A 40 -2.76 1.10 -4.49
C ARG A 40 -3.13 -0.18 -3.78
N ARG A 41 -2.66 -1.31 -4.29
CA ARG A 41 -2.67 -2.57 -3.56
C ARG A 41 -1.25 -2.92 -3.18
N PHE A 42 -1.01 -3.05 -1.88
CA PHE A 42 0.24 -3.56 -1.35
C PHE A 42 0.11 -5.05 -1.04
N THR A 43 1.18 -5.81 -1.25
CA THR A 43 1.31 -7.18 -0.74
C THR A 43 2.61 -7.27 0.04
N VAL A 44 2.49 -7.51 1.35
CA VAL A 44 3.62 -7.67 2.27
C VAL A 44 3.79 -9.16 2.54
N LYS A 45 4.94 -9.74 2.19
CA LYS A 45 5.24 -11.14 2.51
C LYS A 45 5.55 -11.29 4.00
N LYS A 46 5.57 -12.52 4.51
CA LYS A 46 5.97 -12.82 5.89
C LYS A 46 7.36 -12.25 6.19
N GLY A 47 7.45 -11.39 7.19
CA GLY A 47 8.69 -10.71 7.60
C GLY A 47 9.06 -9.47 6.77
N GLY A 48 8.26 -9.15 5.73
CA GLY A 48 8.37 -7.93 4.98
C GLY A 48 7.87 -6.71 5.76
N HIS A 49 8.36 -5.53 5.39
CA HIS A 49 8.03 -4.27 6.04
C HIS A 49 8.39 -3.08 5.14
N THR A 50 7.82 -1.92 5.47
CA THR A 50 8.22 -0.61 4.96
C THR A 50 9.02 0.12 6.05
N PRO A 51 9.86 1.11 5.70
CA PRO A 51 10.46 1.97 6.71
C PRO A 51 9.38 2.81 7.40
N TYR A 52 9.73 3.38 8.55
CA TYR A 52 8.95 4.46 9.14
C TYR A 52 9.04 5.71 8.25
N HIS A 53 7.90 6.30 7.91
CA HIS A 53 7.84 7.57 7.21
C HIS A 53 6.59 8.36 7.60
N GLN A 54 6.57 9.64 7.23
CA GLN A 54 5.43 10.52 7.40
C GLN A 54 5.38 11.49 6.22
N HIS A 55 4.16 11.90 5.86
CA HIS A 55 3.87 12.91 4.85
C HIS A 55 2.59 13.67 5.23
N ASP A 56 2.33 14.77 4.54
CA ASP A 56 1.22 15.69 4.79
C ASP A 56 -0.12 15.25 4.18
N PHE A 57 -0.13 14.19 3.37
CA PHE A 57 -1.34 13.55 2.85
C PHE A 57 -1.78 12.35 3.70
N GLU A 58 -3.08 12.10 3.73
CA GLU A 58 -3.70 11.03 4.49
C GLU A 58 -3.49 9.63 3.87
N HIS A 59 -3.72 8.61 4.70
CA HIS A 59 -3.81 7.22 4.25
C HIS A 59 -5.15 6.62 4.66
N GLU A 60 -5.86 6.07 3.68
CA GLU A 60 -7.05 5.24 3.88
C GLU A 60 -6.68 3.79 3.55
N ILE A 61 -6.65 2.91 4.57
CA ILE A 61 -6.17 1.52 4.44
C ILE A 61 -7.33 0.55 4.67
N TYR A 62 -7.51 -0.40 3.76
CA TYR A 62 -8.44 -1.52 3.90
C TYR A 62 -7.70 -2.85 3.76
N VAL A 63 -7.80 -3.71 4.77
CA VAL A 63 -7.09 -5.00 4.81
C VAL A 63 -7.92 -6.06 4.08
N MET A 64 -7.47 -6.49 2.91
CA MET A 64 -8.21 -7.48 2.11
C MET A 64 -8.03 -8.92 2.60
N SER A 65 -6.85 -9.28 3.10
CA SER A 65 -6.52 -10.62 3.58
C SER A 65 -5.24 -10.61 4.42
N GLY A 66 -5.01 -11.70 5.16
CA GLY A 66 -3.79 -11.91 5.93
C GLY A 66 -3.82 -11.23 7.30
N GLN A 67 -2.64 -11.03 7.88
CA GLN A 67 -2.48 -10.35 9.17
C GLN A 67 -1.13 -9.63 9.21
N GLY A 68 -1.06 -8.56 10.00
CA GLY A 68 0.15 -7.76 10.15
C GLY A 68 0.05 -6.81 11.34
N VAL A 69 0.98 -5.85 11.39
CA VAL A 69 0.99 -4.79 12.40
C VAL A 69 1.21 -3.45 11.70
N LEU A 70 0.33 -2.50 11.95
CA LEU A 70 0.55 -1.09 11.64
C LEU A 70 1.27 -0.46 12.82
N LYS A 71 2.42 0.19 12.55
CA LYS A 71 3.07 1.03 13.54
C LYS A 71 2.57 2.46 13.37
N TYR A 72 1.86 2.98 14.36
CA TYR A 72 1.28 4.33 14.33
C TYR A 72 1.42 4.99 15.70
N GLU A 73 1.87 6.24 15.76
CA GLU A 73 2.09 7.01 17.00
C GLU A 73 2.95 6.29 18.07
N GLY A 74 3.88 5.44 17.63
CA GLY A 74 4.74 4.65 18.52
C GLY A 74 4.07 3.40 19.10
N GLU A 75 2.84 3.10 18.70
CA GLU A 75 2.09 1.92 19.09
C GLU A 75 1.96 0.88 17.97
N ASP A 76 1.65 -0.34 18.37
CA ASP A 76 1.42 -1.49 17.50
C ASP A 76 -0.08 -1.74 17.37
N HIS A 77 -0.61 -1.55 16.17
CA HIS A 77 -2.01 -1.82 15.86
C HIS A 77 -2.10 -3.09 15.01
N PRO A 78 -2.67 -4.18 15.53
CA PRO A 78 -2.89 -5.39 14.75
C PRO A 78 -3.78 -5.10 13.53
N LEU A 79 -3.37 -5.64 12.38
CA LEU A 79 -4.14 -5.60 11.14
C LEU A 79 -4.61 -7.00 10.78
N HIS A 80 -5.89 -7.13 10.48
CA HIS A 80 -6.53 -8.29 9.87
C HIS A 80 -7.81 -7.82 9.14
N PRO A 81 -8.38 -8.62 8.22
CA PRO A 81 -9.68 -8.32 7.60
C PRO A 81 -10.82 -8.14 8.61
#